data_AF-A0A6B3HXJ7-F1
#
_entry.id   AF-A0A6B3HXJ7-F1
#
_cell.length_a   1.000
_cell.length_b   1.000
_cell.length_c   1.000
_cell.angle_alpha   90.00
_cell.angle_beta   90.00
_cell.angle_gamma   90.00
#
_symmetry.space_group_name_H-M   'P 1'
#
loop_
_entity.id
_entity.type
_entity.pdbx_description
1 polymer ?
#
loop_
_entity_poly.entity_id
_entity_poly.type
_entity_poly.pdbx_seq_one_letter_code
_entity_poly.pdbx_strand_id
1 'polypeptide(L)'
;VPVVPGSSGSGLTDAQLESAAREIGTPVLLKPSAGGGGKGMRLVRDAEVLAEEIAAARREARSSFGDDTLLVERWIDRPRHIEIQVLADAHGNVIHLGERECSLQRR
;
A
#
# COMPACT_ATOMS: atom_id res chain seq x y z
N VAL A 1 4.94 15.63 -4.45
CA VAL A 1 3.67 15.24 -3.79
C VAL A 1 4.04 14.53 -2.50
N PRO A 2 3.54 14.94 -1.32
CA PRO A 2 3.79 14.23 -0.07
C PRO A 2 3.29 12.80 -0.17
N VAL A 3 4.09 11.84 0.31
CA VAL A 3 3.74 10.41 0.30
C VAL A 3 3.77 9.84 1.70
N VAL A 4 3.01 8.76 1.91
CA VAL A 4 3.07 8.00 3.17
C VAL A 4 4.47 7.41 3.31
N PRO A 5 5.12 7.51 4.49
CA PRO A 5 6.38 6.82 4.74
C PRO A 5 6.22 5.33 4.46
N GLY A 6 7.09 4.80 3.61
CA GLY A 6 7.01 3.43 3.13
C GLY A 6 8.32 2.95 2.53
N SER A 7 8.36 1.67 2.19
CA SER A 7 9.50 1.07 1.52
C SER A 7 9.73 1.69 0.15
N SER A 8 11.00 1.89 -0.21
CA SER A 8 11.40 2.43 -1.51
C SER A 8 11.91 1.32 -2.44
N GLY A 9 11.58 1.40 -3.73
CA GLY A 9 11.97 0.42 -4.74
C GLY A 9 10.93 -0.67 -5.01
N SER A 10 11.18 -1.51 -6.01
CA SER A 10 10.33 -2.64 -6.41
C SER A 10 11.05 -3.97 -6.19
N GLY A 11 10.30 -5.06 -6.05
CA GLY A 11 10.86 -6.42 -5.93
C GLY A 11 11.64 -6.66 -4.64
N LEU A 12 11.26 -6.00 -3.54
CA LEU A 12 11.94 -6.14 -2.25
C LEU A 12 11.88 -7.58 -1.76
N THR A 13 12.98 -8.06 -1.19
CA THR A 13 13.05 -9.35 -0.47
C THR A 13 12.35 -9.24 0.89
N ASP A 14 12.06 -10.39 1.51
CA ASP A 14 11.42 -10.43 2.84
C ASP A 14 12.25 -9.69 3.90
N ALA A 15 13.57 -9.91 3.90
CA ALA A 15 14.47 -9.21 4.81
C ALA A 15 14.47 -7.68 4.59
N GLN A 16 14.36 -7.21 3.35
CA GLN A 16 14.26 -5.78 3.05
C GLN A 16 12.91 -5.19 3.51
N LEU A 17 11.81 -5.92 3.32
CA LEU A 17 10.49 -5.52 3.83
C LEU A 17 10.49 -5.47 5.35
N GLU A 18 11.10 -6.45 6.02
CA GLU A 18 11.24 -6.46 7.47
C GLU A 18 12.05 -5.27 7.99
N SER A 19 13.20 -5.00 7.36
CA SER A 19 14.04 -3.85 7.71
C SER A 19 13.27 -2.53 7.54
N ALA A 20 12.60 -2.36 6.41
CA ALA A 20 11.81 -1.15 6.14
C ALA A 20 10.66 -0.98 7.15
N ALA A 21 9.94 -2.06 7.47
CA ALA A 21 8.87 -2.02 8.48
C ALA A 21 9.38 -1.66 9.88
N ARG A 22 10.56 -2.19 10.28
CA ARG A 22 11.20 -1.85 11.56
C ARG A 22 11.67 -0.41 11.60
N GLU A 23 12.18 0.12 10.48
CA GLU A 23 12.56 1.54 10.35
C GLU A 23 11.35 2.48 10.42
N ILE A 24 10.23 2.10 9.78
CA ILE A 24 8.98 2.88 9.81
C ILE A 24 8.34 2.89 11.21
N GLY A 25 8.44 1.76 11.92
CA GLY A 25 7.78 1.48 13.21
C GLY A 25 6.35 0.96 13.04
N THR A 26 5.96 -0.04 13.84
CA THR A 26 4.60 -0.58 13.84
C THR A 26 3.61 0.41 14.48
N PRO A 27 2.31 0.40 14.06
CA PRO A 27 1.73 -0.47 13.04
C PRO A 27 2.09 -0.10 11.59
N VAL A 28 2.22 -1.12 10.74
CA VAL A 28 2.48 -0.98 9.30
C VAL A 28 1.44 -1.73 8.48
N LEU A 29 1.28 -1.33 7.21
CA LEU A 29 0.40 -1.96 6.24
C LEU A 29 1.23 -2.61 5.13
N LEU A 30 1.14 -3.93 5.00
CA LEU A 30 1.67 -4.67 3.86
C LEU A 30 0.67 -4.58 2.71
N LYS A 31 1.16 -4.25 1.50
CA LYS A 31 0.32 -4.05 0.31
C LYS A 31 0.92 -4.78 -0.90
N PRO A 32 0.12 -5.52 -1.69
CA PRO A 32 0.55 -6.02 -2.98
C PRO A 32 0.75 -4.87 -3.96
N SER A 33 1.86 -4.88 -4.70
CA SER A 33 2.15 -3.83 -5.69
C SER A 33 1.21 -3.87 -6.90
N ALA A 34 0.77 -5.07 -7.29
CA ALA A 34 -0.21 -5.29 -8.36
C ALA A 34 -1.67 -5.28 -7.86
N GLY A 35 -1.89 -5.01 -6.57
CA GLY A 35 -3.20 -5.10 -5.94
C GLY A 35 -4.15 -3.94 -6.29
N GLY A 36 -5.44 -4.19 -6.12
CA GLY A 36 -6.50 -3.20 -6.30
C GLY A 36 -7.75 -3.55 -5.47
N GLY A 37 -8.58 -2.56 -5.18
CA GLY A 37 -9.84 -2.77 -4.43
C GLY A 37 -9.65 -3.24 -2.98
N GLY A 38 -8.49 -2.96 -2.37
CA GLY A 38 -8.20 -3.31 -0.98
C GLY A 38 -7.85 -4.78 -0.70
N LYS A 39 -7.89 -5.64 -1.73
CA LYS A 39 -7.57 -7.07 -1.62
C LYS A 39 -6.07 -7.29 -1.36
N GLY A 40 -5.74 -8.17 -0.42
CA GLY A 40 -4.36 -8.52 -0.07
C GLY A 40 -3.63 -7.54 0.85
N MET A 41 -4.28 -6.46 1.29
CA MET A 41 -3.69 -5.55 2.28
C MET A 41 -3.76 -6.15 3.70
N ARG A 42 -2.65 -6.09 4.44
CA ARG A 42 -2.55 -6.67 5.79
C ARG A 42 -1.97 -5.67 6.79
N LEU A 43 -2.73 -5.38 7.84
CA LEU A 43 -2.30 -4.52 8.94
C LEU A 43 -1.51 -5.36 9.96
N VAL A 44 -0.23 -5.02 10.13
CA VAL A 44 0.67 -5.65 11.09
C VAL A 44 0.89 -4.69 12.26
N ARG A 45 0.39 -5.07 13.44
CA ARG A 45 0.52 -4.26 14.67
C ARG A 45 1.74 -4.61 15.50
N ASP A 46 2.20 -5.86 15.40
CA ASP A 46 3.29 -6.41 16.18
C ASP A 46 4.46 -6.78 15.27
N ALA A 47 5.66 -6.33 15.63
CA ALA A 47 6.88 -6.61 14.87
C ALA A 47 7.35 -8.06 15.03
N GLU A 48 6.88 -8.78 16.05
CA GLU A 48 7.24 -10.19 16.28
C GLU A 48 6.63 -11.12 15.23
N VAL A 49 5.45 -10.79 14.70
CA VAL A 49 4.73 -11.60 13.69
C VAL A 49 5.03 -11.18 12.25
N LEU A 50 5.91 -10.19 12.06
CA LEU A 50 6.11 -9.53 10.76
C LEU A 50 6.58 -10.50 9.65
N ALA A 51 7.51 -11.40 9.97
CA ALA A 51 8.02 -12.39 9.02
C ALA A 51 6.90 -13.32 8.51
N GLU A 52 6.04 -13.77 9.42
CA GLU A 52 4.89 -14.61 9.09
C GLU A 52 3.88 -13.87 8.21
N GLU A 53 3.57 -12.62 8.55
CA GLU A 53 2.63 -11.78 7.79
C GLU A 53 3.15 -11.43 6.39
N ILE A 54 4.47 -11.19 6.23
CA ILE A 54 5.09 -11.01 4.91
C ILE A 54 4.92 -12.27 4.05
N ALA A 55 5.25 -13.43 4.59
CA ALA A 55 5.12 -14.69 3.87
C ALA A 55 3.66 -14.98 3.49
N ALA A 56 2.70 -14.68 4.37
CA ALA A 56 1.27 -14.80 4.09
C ALA A 56 0.82 -13.82 3.00
N ALA A 57 1.22 -12.55 3.09
CA ALA A 57 0.92 -11.51 2.10
C ALA A 57 1.43 -11.90 0.71
N ARG A 58 2.62 -12.50 0.59
CA ARG A 58 3.15 -12.96 -0.71
C ARG A 58 2.31 -14.06 -1.34
N ARG A 59 1.93 -15.07 -0.56
CA ARG A 59 1.09 -16.16 -1.06
C ARG A 59 -0.25 -15.63 -1.57
N GLU A 60 -0.85 -14.71 -0.81
CA GLU A 60 -2.10 -14.06 -1.20
C GLU A 60 -1.96 -13.19 -2.45
N ALA A 61 -0.89 -12.39 -2.53
CA ALA A 61 -0.58 -11.57 -3.70
C ALA A 61 -0.38 -12.43 -4.95
N ARG A 62 0.46 -13.47 -4.87
CA ARG A 62 0.73 -14.41 -5.97
C ARG A 62 -0.55 -15.08 -6.48
N SER A 63 -1.37 -15.61 -5.56
CA SER A 63 -2.61 -16.30 -5.92
C SER A 63 -3.70 -15.37 -6.46
N SER A 64 -3.70 -14.11 -6.03
CA SER A 64 -4.73 -13.13 -6.43
C SER A 64 -4.38 -12.36 -7.69
N PHE A 65 -3.10 -12.08 -7.92
CA PHE A 65 -2.63 -11.14 -8.94
C PHE A 65 -1.53 -11.71 -9.85
N GLY A 66 -1.02 -12.92 -9.57
CA GLY A 66 0.10 -13.50 -10.32
C GLY A 66 1.46 -12.85 -10.03
N ASP A 67 1.49 -11.85 -9.15
CA ASP A 67 2.66 -11.08 -8.74
C ASP A 67 2.70 -11.05 -7.20
N ASP A 68 3.85 -11.41 -6.63
CA ASP A 68 4.07 -11.45 -5.19
C ASP A 68 4.92 -10.29 -4.68
N THR A 69 5.13 -9.27 -5.50
CA THR A 69 5.78 -8.03 -5.11
C THR A 69 4.94 -7.32 -4.06
N LEU A 70 5.56 -7.06 -2.92
CA LEU A 70 4.95 -6.33 -1.81
C LEU A 70 5.67 -5.00 -1.58
N LEU A 71 4.96 -4.09 -0.95
CA LEU A 71 5.47 -2.89 -0.32
C LEU A 71 4.95 -2.78 1.10
N VAL A 72 5.64 -2.02 1.95
CA VAL A 72 5.20 -1.72 3.31
C VAL A 72 5.08 -0.22 3.49
N GLU A 73 3.99 0.22 4.11
CA GLU A 73 3.71 1.63 4.41
C GLU A 73 3.35 1.79 5.88
N ARG A 74 3.55 3.00 6.43
CA ARG A 74 3.03 3.35 7.75
C ARG A 74 1.51 3.24 7.76
N TRP A 75 0.95 2.58 8.78
CA TRP A 75 -0.49 2.61 9.00
C TRP A 75 -0.92 4.00 9.49
N ILE A 76 -1.92 4.58 8.82
CA ILE A 76 -2.57 5.81 9.26
C ILE A 76 -3.85 5.42 9.97
N ASP A 77 -3.94 5.72 11.27
CA ASP A 77 -5.15 5.45 12.05
C ASP A 77 -6.26 6.45 11.71
N ARG A 78 -7.50 5.95 11.60
CA ARG A 78 -8.70 6.74 11.26
C ARG A 78 -8.50 7.70 10.07
N PRO A 79 -8.03 7.20 8.90
CA PRO A 79 -7.78 8.06 7.75
C PRO A 79 -9.09 8.49 7.08
N ARG A 80 -9.04 9.60 6.34
CA ARG A 80 -10.02 9.90 5.30
C ARG A 80 -9.43 9.52 3.94
N HIS A 81 -10.21 8.84 3.10
CA HIS A 81 -9.81 8.54 1.73
C HIS A 81 -10.30 9.66 0.82
N ILE A 82 -9.39 10.50 0.35
CA ILE A 82 -9.70 11.60 -0.57
C ILE A 82 -8.98 11.34 -1.89
N GLU A 83 -9.70 11.38 -3.00
CA GLU A 83 -9.16 11.17 -4.34
C GLU A 83 -9.47 12.36 -5.25
N ILE A 84 -8.54 12.68 -6.17
CA ILE A 84 -8.64 13.83 -7.07
C ILE A 84 -8.86 13.32 -8.50
N GLN A 85 -9.90 13.80 -9.17
CA GLN A 85 -10.11 13.50 -10.59
C GLN A 85 -9.20 14.36 -11.45
N VAL A 86 -8.46 13.75 -12.36
CA VAL A 86 -7.63 14.44 -13.36
C VAL A 86 -8.14 14.14 -14.77
N LEU A 87 -8.13 15.12 -15.66
CA LEU A 87 -8.37 14.98 -17.09
C LEU A 87 -7.25 15.69 -17.85
N ALA A 88 -6.65 15.00 -18.82
CA ALA A 88 -5.56 15.52 -19.64
C ALA A 88 -5.83 15.24 -21.12
N ASP A 89 -5.37 16.13 -22.00
CA ASP A 89 -5.39 15.93 -23.46
C ASP A 89 -3.98 15.76 -24.05
N ALA A 90 -3.92 15.43 -25.34
CA ALA A 90 -2.66 15.25 -26.07
C ALA A 90 -1.94 16.56 -26.44
N HIS A 91 -2.54 17.72 -26.13
CA HIS A 91 -2.00 19.05 -26.41
C HIS A 91 -1.33 19.67 -25.17
N GLY A 92 -1.23 18.91 -24.08
CA GLY A 92 -0.59 19.35 -22.83
C GLY A 92 -1.53 20.08 -21.87
N ASN A 93 -2.84 20.13 -22.14
CA ASN A 93 -3.79 20.65 -21.18
C ASN A 93 -4.07 19.59 -20.12
N VAL A 94 -4.04 20.01 -18.86
CA VAL A 94 -4.35 19.17 -17.70
C VAL A 94 -5.21 19.96 -16.73
N ILE A 95 -6.33 19.38 -16.31
CA ILE A 95 -7.21 19.94 -15.30
C ILE A 95 -7.49 18.91 -14.21
N HIS A 96 -7.84 19.39 -13.02
CA HIS A 96 -8.48 18.57 -12.00
C HIS A 96 -9.97 18.91 -11.92
N LEU A 97 -10.81 17.91 -11.64
CA LEU A 97 -12.26 18.05 -11.49
C LEU A 97 -12.67 17.89 -10.02
N GLY A 98 -11.96 18.62 -9.14
CA GLY A 98 -12.15 18.58 -7.70
C GLY A 98 -11.79 17.22 -7.05
N GLU A 99 -12.23 17.08 -5.81
CA GLU A 99 -12.02 15.90 -4.97
C GLU A 99 -13.30 15.08 -4.75
N ARG A 100 -13.12 13.81 -4.37
CA ARG A 100 -14.16 12.94 -3.83
C ARG A 100 -13.74 12.41 -2.47
N GLU A 101 -14.70 12.35 -1.56
CA GLU A 101 -14.54 11.77 -0.22
C GLU A 101 -15.08 10.34 -0.23
N CYS A 102 -14.18 9.37 -0.16
CA CYS A 102 -14.44 7.95 -0.34
C CYS A 102 -14.13 7.14 0.93
N SER A 103 -14.20 7.75 2.13
CA SER A 103 -13.78 7.09 3.38
C SER A 103 -14.74 6.01 3.87
N LEU A 104 -15.99 6.03 3.40
CA LEU A 104 -16.99 5.00 3.71
C LEU A 104 -16.65 3.71 2.95
N GLN A 105 -15.88 2.84 3.60
CA GLN A 105 -15.38 1.59 3.02
C GLN A 105 -15.77 0.40 3.90
N ARG A 106 -16.14 -0.70 3.25
CA ARG A 106 -16.36 -1.99 3.91
C ARG A 106 -15.63 -3.04 3.06
N ARG A 107 -14.59 -3.64 3.66
CA ARG A 107 -13.72 -4.70 3.13
C ARG A 107 -13.83 -4.92 1.62
#